data_AF-A0A1B9M930-F1
#
_entry.id   AF-A0A1B9M930-F1
#
_cell.length_a   1.000
_cell.length_b   1.000
_cell.length_c   1.000
_cell.angle_alpha   90.00
_cell.angle_beta   90.00
_cell.angle_gamma   90.00
#
_symmetry.space_group_name_H-M   'P 1'
#
loop_
_entity.id
_entity.type
_entity.pdbx_description
1 polymer ?
#
loop_
_entity_poly.entity_id
_entity_poly.type
_entity_poly.pdbx_seq_one_letter_code
_entity_poly.pdbx_strand_id
1 'polypeptide(L)'
;MKTECYDILFRRKIYTQLSEIQNDIEQWLEFYNRERAHSGKYCYGKTPWKTWNDAKGLVKEKQLENLFCSSDTHFVKMKADE
;
A
#
# COMPACT_ATOMS: atom_id res chain seq x y z
N MET A 1 8.79 -7.01 5.77
CA MET A 1 7.91 -8.19 5.57
C MET A 1 8.58 -9.51 5.96
N LYS A 2 9.58 -10.04 5.24
CA LYS A 2 10.20 -11.34 5.59
C LYS A 2 10.77 -11.39 7.03
N THR A 3 11.77 -10.56 7.31
CA THR A 3 12.48 -10.57 8.61
C THR A 3 11.66 -9.99 9.76
N GLU A 4 10.74 -9.09 9.45
CA GLU A 4 9.98 -8.31 10.44
C GLU A 4 8.59 -8.90 10.76
N CYS A 5 8.03 -9.71 9.86
CA CYS A 5 6.74 -10.36 10.04
C CYS A 5 6.92 -11.88 10.03
N TYR A 6 7.12 -12.48 8.85
CA TYR A 6 7.12 -13.93 8.68
C TYR A 6 8.12 -14.68 9.57
N ASP A 7 9.38 -14.23 9.59
CA ASP A 7 10.42 -14.88 10.39
C ASP A 7 10.10 -14.81 11.90
N ILE A 8 9.36 -13.78 12.36
CA ILE A 8 8.92 -13.65 13.76
C ILE A 8 7.70 -14.53 14.03
N LEU A 9 6.68 -14.49 13.17
CA LEU A 9 5.45 -15.29 13.31
C LEU A 9 5.78 -16.77 13.39
N PHE A 10 6.56 -17.29 12.44
CA PHE A 10 6.91 -18.71 12.38
C PHE A 10 7.87 -19.17 13.49
N ARG A 11 8.58 -18.25 14.16
CA ARG A 11 9.36 -18.58 15.37
C ARG A 11 8.50 -18.62 16.63
N ARG A 12 7.40 -17.88 16.68
CA ARG A 12 6.55 -17.74 17.88
C ARG A 12 5.46 -18.78 17.94
N LYS A 13 4.95 -19.24 16.80
CA LYS A 13 3.80 -20.14 16.72
C LYS A 13 4.04 -21.20 15.64
N ILE A 14 3.76 -22.46 15.99
CA ILE A 14 3.62 -23.54 15.01
C ILE A 14 2.18 -23.50 14.53
N TYR A 15 2.00 -23.33 13.22
CA TYR A 15 0.69 -23.25 12.59
C TYR A 15 0.27 -24.62 12.08
N THR A 16 -1.00 -24.97 12.28
CA THR A 16 -1.56 -26.25 11.82
C THR A 16 -2.50 -26.08 10.64
N GLN A 17 -3.01 -24.86 10.44
CA GLN A 17 -3.90 -24.50 9.35
C GLN A 17 -3.47 -23.18 8.70
N LEU A 18 -3.74 -23.06 7.40
CA LEU A 18 -3.43 -21.85 6.63
C LEU A 18 -4.21 -20.62 7.14
N SER A 19 -5.45 -20.80 7.57
CA SER A 19 -6.31 -19.73 8.10
C SER A 19 -5.70 -19.03 9.31
N GLU A 20 -5.00 -19.77 10.17
CA GLU A 20 -4.31 -19.20 11.33
C GLU A 20 -3.16 -18.28 10.92
N ILE A 21 -2.41 -18.67 9.89
CA ILE A 21 -1.32 -17.85 9.34
C ILE A 21 -1.91 -16.59 8.72
N GLN A 22 -2.99 -16.72 7.94
CA GLN A 22 -3.65 -15.60 7.28
C GLN A 22 -4.14 -14.56 8.28
N ASN A 23 -4.79 -14.99 9.37
CA ASN A 23 -5.32 -14.10 10.40
C ASN A 23 -4.21 -13.31 11.13
N ASP A 24 -3.09 -13.96 11.46
CA ASP A 24 -1.98 -13.28 12.14
C ASP A 24 -1.28 -12.27 11.20
N ILE A 25 -1.18 -12.60 9.89
CA ILE A 25 -0.63 -11.68 8.88
C ILE A 25 -1.55 -10.47 8.67
N GLU A 26 -2.87 -10.68 8.60
CA GLU A 26 -3.84 -9.60 8.45
C GLU A 26 -3.77 -8.61 9.61
N GLN A 27 -3.72 -9.10 10.85
CA GLN A 27 -3.52 -8.25 12.03
C GLN A 27 -2.19 -7.48 11.97
N TRP A 28 -1.12 -8.15 11.57
CA TRP A 28 0.19 -7.50 11.43
C TRP A 28 0.18 -6.42 10.34
N LEU A 29 -0.48 -6.67 9.21
CA LEU A 29 -0.61 -5.73 8.10
C LEU A 29 -1.43 -4.50 8.49
N GLU A 30 -2.52 -4.69 9.25
CA GLU A 30 -3.33 -3.59 9.74
C GLU A 30 -2.50 -2.67 10.64
N PHE A 31 -1.79 -3.23 11.61
CA PHE A 31 -0.85 -2.49 12.45
C PHE A 31 0.21 -1.76 11.61
N TYR A 32 0.87 -2.46 10.71
CA TYR A 32 1.94 -1.90 9.89
C TYR A 32 1.43 -0.73 9.03
N ASN A 33 0.26 -0.88 8.40
CA ASN A 33 -0.27 0.11 7.47
C ASN A 33 -0.92 1.30 8.17
N ARG A 34 -1.59 1.08 9.32
CA ARG A 34 -2.45 2.09 9.94
C ARG A 34 -1.91 2.69 11.22
N GLU A 35 -1.10 1.96 11.98
CA GLU A 35 -0.64 2.41 13.30
C GLU A 35 0.84 2.79 13.29
N ARG A 36 1.65 2.05 12.52
CA ARG A 36 3.08 2.31 12.47
C ARG A 36 3.40 3.53 11.63
N ALA A 37 4.06 4.52 12.22
CA ALA A 37 4.67 5.61 11.48
C ALA A 37 5.85 5.12 10.63
N HIS A 38 5.95 5.58 9.39
CA HIS A 38 7.13 5.31 8.56
C HIS A 38 8.37 5.97 9.18
N SER A 39 9.43 5.18 9.32
CA SER A 39 10.75 5.64 9.75
C SER A 39 11.44 6.37 8.60
N GLY A 40 11.72 7.66 8.78
CA GLY A 40 12.47 8.45 7.81
C GLY A 40 12.25 9.95 7.98
N LYS A 41 13.31 10.75 7.76
CA LYS A 41 13.28 12.22 7.92
C LYS A 41 12.13 12.87 7.13
N TYR A 42 11.85 12.35 5.92
CA TYR A 42 10.86 12.90 5.00
C TYR A 42 9.50 12.17 5.07
N CYS A 43 9.35 11.21 5.98
CA CYS A 43 8.08 10.52 6.19
C CYS A 43 7.17 11.30 7.17
N TYR A 44 7.73 12.26 7.91
CA TYR A 44 7.01 13.18 8.80
C TYR A 44 6.08 12.48 9.80
N GLY A 45 6.47 11.28 10.26
CA GLY A 45 5.67 10.48 11.19
C GLY A 45 4.34 9.96 10.61
N LYS A 46 4.11 10.09 9.30
CA LYS A 46 2.91 9.58 8.64
C LYS A 46 2.95 8.06 8.58
N THR A 47 1.77 7.44 8.67
CA THR A 47 1.60 6.01 8.45
C THR A 47 1.68 5.70 6.94
N PRO A 48 1.99 4.46 6.55
CA PRO A 48 1.96 4.05 5.15
C PRO A 48 0.62 4.38 4.48
N TRP A 49 -0.49 4.08 5.15
CA TRP A 49 -1.83 4.36 4.64
C TRP A 49 -2.08 5.86 4.41
N LYS A 50 -1.64 6.71 5.34
CA LYS A 50 -1.76 8.17 5.17
C LYS A 50 -0.92 8.66 4.00
N THR A 51 0.33 8.19 3.90
CA THR A 51 1.23 8.54 2.80
C THR A 51 0.67 8.15 1.45
N TRP A 52 0.09 6.95 1.35
CA TRP A 52 -0.59 6.48 0.13
C TRP A 52 -1.74 7.40 -0.28
N ASN A 53 -2.62 7.76 0.64
CA ASN A 53 -3.75 8.63 0.35
C ASN A 53 -3.32 10.04 -0.03
N ASP A 54 -2.36 10.61 0.68
CA ASP A 54 -1.82 11.95 0.39
C ASP A 54 -1.16 11.99 -1.00
N ALA A 55 -0.54 10.89 -1.44
CA ALA A 55 0.14 10.79 -2.73
C ALA A 55 -0.82 10.67 -3.93
N LYS A 56 -2.10 10.30 -3.74
CA LYS A 56 -3.05 10.04 -4.85
C LYS A 56 -3.17 11.20 -5.83
N GLY A 57 -3.27 12.43 -5.32
CA GLY A 57 -3.37 13.64 -6.17
C GLY A 57 -2.11 13.85 -7.01
N LEU A 58 -0.95 13.75 -6.37
CA LEU A 58 0.35 13.88 -7.04
C LEU A 58 0.53 12.82 -8.14
N VAL A 59 0.14 11.57 -7.88
CA VAL A 59 0.22 10.50 -8.89
C VAL A 59 -0.65 10.82 -10.10
N LYS A 60 -1.89 11.30 -9.88
CA LYS A 60 -2.81 11.68 -10.97
C LYS A 60 -2.23 12.81 -11.82
N GLU A 61 -1.64 13.84 -11.21
CA GLU A 61 -1.01 14.96 -11.93
C GLU A 61 0.24 14.54 -12.73
N LYS A 62 0.95 13.51 -12.26
CA LYS A 62 2.19 13.02 -12.89
C LYS A 62 1.97 11.82 -13.82
N GLN A 63 0.73 11.38 -14.00
CA GLN A 63 0.41 10.27 -14.91
C GLN A 63 0.64 10.71 -16.36
N LEU A 64 1.51 10.00 -17.07
CA LEU A 64 1.95 10.37 -18.43
C LEU A 64 0.78 10.49 -19.42
N GLU A 65 -0.22 9.63 -19.30
CA GLU A 65 -1.44 9.67 -20.12
C GLU A 65 -2.18 11.03 -20.02
N ASN A 66 -2.18 11.64 -18.83
CA ASN A 66 -2.78 12.95 -18.60
C ASN A 66 -1.91 14.09 -19.16
N LEU A 67 -0.60 13.87 -19.26
CA LEU A 67 0.37 14.87 -19.73
C LEU A 67 0.47 14.94 -21.26
N PHE A 68 0.18 13.84 -21.96
CA PHE A 68 0.30 13.74 -23.41
C PHE A 68 -1.04 13.80 -24.17
N CYS A 69 -2.19 14.00 -23.50
CA CYS A 69 -3.51 14.13 -24.13
C CYS A 69 -3.75 15.51 -24.80
N SER A 70 -2.74 16.09 -25.44
CA SER A 70 -2.87 17.36 -26.16
C SER A 70 -2.49 17.30 -27.64
N SER A 71 -2.09 16.14 -28.20
CA SER A 71 -1.63 16.14 -29.58
C SER A 71 -2.01 15.00 -30.51
N ASP A 72 -2.86 14.01 -30.16
CA ASP A 72 -3.47 13.16 -31.20
C ASP A 72 -4.78 12.48 -30.76
N THR A 73 -5.72 12.48 -31.69
CA THR A 73 -7.11 11.99 -31.63
C THR A 73 -7.27 10.50 -31.28
N HIS A 74 -7.99 10.17 -30.20
CA HIS A 74 -9.25 9.38 -30.16
C HIS A 74 -9.61 9.07 -28.69
N PHE A 75 -10.65 9.73 -28.18
CA PHE A 75 -11.19 9.46 -26.84
C PHE A 75 -11.94 8.11 -26.84
N VAL A 76 -11.37 7.09 -26.20
CA VAL A 76 -12.17 6.02 -25.59
C VAL A 76 -12.22 6.33 -24.10
N LYS A 77 -13.35 6.88 -23.64
CA LYS A 77 -13.65 6.94 -22.20
C LYS A 77 -13.82 5.51 -21.69
N MET A 78 -12.77 4.93 -21.12
CA MET A 78 -12.94 3.83 -20.19
C MET A 78 -13.32 4.45 -18.84
N LYS A 79 -14.60 4.37 -18.50
CA LYS A 79 -15.04 4.51 -17.11
C LYS A 79 -14.41 3.38 -16.32
N ALA A 80 -13.51 3.71 -15.42
CA ALA A 80 -13.17 2.88 -14.29
C ALA A 80 -13.13 3.83 -13.10
N ASP A 81 -14.14 3.74 -12.25
CA ASP A 81 -14.13 4.09 -10.83
C ASP A 81 -15.58 3.90 -10.31
N GLU A 82 -15.90 2.65 -9.98
CA GLU A 82 -16.62 2.30 -8.74
C GLU A 82 -15.65 1.47 -7.90
#